data_AF-A0A0M9ZQR5-F1
#
_entry.id   AF-A0A0M9ZQR5-F1
#
_cell.length_a   1.000
_cell.length_b   1.000
_cell.length_c   1.000
_cell.angle_alpha   90.00
_cell.angle_beta   90.00
_cell.angle_gamma   90.00
#
_symmetry.space_group_name_H-M   'P 1'
#
loop_
_entity.id
_entity.type
_entity.pdbx_description
1 polymer ?
#
loop_
_entity_poly.entity_id
_entity_poly.type
_entity_poly.pdbx_seq_one_letter_code
_entity_poly.pdbx_strand_id
1 'polypeptide(L)' 'MIPLSFSQARFWFQDESGGDRSTSPVAAVVLRLVGELDVVALGAAVGDVVGRHESVRTVFPVV' A
#
# COMPACT_ATOMS: atom_id res chain seq x y z
N MET A 1 -20.02 4.38 1.12
CA MET A 1 -19.21 3.15 1.03
C MET A 1 -19.23 2.71 -0.42
N ILE A 2 -18.07 2.51 -1.05
CA ILE A 2 -17.97 2.09 -2.46
C ILE A 2 -17.69 0.59 -2.45
N PRO A 3 -18.40 -0.22 -3.27
CA PRO A 3 -18.12 -1.65 -3.35
C PRO A 3 -16.71 -1.91 -3.89
N LEU A 4 -16.08 -2.97 -3.40
CA LEU A 4 -14.78 -3.40 -3.90
C LEU A 4 -14.87 -3.72 -5.40
N SER A 5 -13.86 -3.30 -6.16
CA SER A 5 -13.65 -3.85 -7.48
C SER A 5 -13.41 -5.37 -7.40
N PHE A 6 -13.66 -6.08 -8.49
CA PHE A 6 -13.46 -7.53 -8.54
C PHE A 6 -12.03 -7.95 -8.12
N SER A 7 -11.02 -7.19 -8.57
CA SER A 7 -9.63 -7.43 -8.17
C SER A 7 -9.41 -7.25 -6.68
N GLN A 8 -9.98 -6.20 -6.07
CA GLN A 8 -9.87 -5.95 -4.62
C GLN A 8 -10.58 -7.03 -3.80
N ALA A 9 -11.77 -7.47 -4.21
CA ALA A 9 -12.50 -8.54 -3.52
C ALA A 9 -11.76 -9.89 -3.60
N ARG A 10 -11.19 -10.21 -4.77
CA ARG A 10 -10.36 -11.43 -4.95
C ARG A 10 -9.13 -11.40 -4.05
N PHE A 11 -8.43 -10.27 -3.98
CA PHE A 11 -7.26 -10.12 -3.12
C PHE A 11 -7.62 -10.25 -1.64
N TRP A 12 -8.70 -9.58 -1.20
CA TRP A 12 -9.17 -9.68 0.19
C TRP A 12 -9.53 -11.13 0.58
N PHE A 13 -10.25 -11.84 -0.30
CA PHE A 13 -10.57 -13.25 -0.09
C PHE A 13 -9.32 -14.15 0.00
N GLN A 14 -8.27 -13.85 -0.77
CA GLN A 14 -7.00 -14.58 -0.69
C GLN A 14 -6.27 -14.32 0.65
N ASP A 15 -6.31 -13.10 1.16
CA ASP A 15 -5.73 -12.74 2.47
C ASP A 15 -6.48 -13.42 3.64
N GLU A 16 -7.81 -13.42 3.62
CA GLU A 16 -8.64 -14.04 4.68
C GLU A 16 -8.59 -15.56 4.69
N SER A 17 -8.38 -16.21 3.54
CA SER A 17 -8.36 -17.68 3.44
C SER A 17 -7.11 -18.34 4.02
N GLY A 18 -6.17 -17.57 4.58
CA GLY A 18 -4.99 -18.10 5.28
C GLY A 18 -3.97 -18.78 4.38
N GLY A 19 -3.99 -18.47 3.08
CA GLY A 19 -2.99 -18.93 2.11
C GLY A 19 -1.57 -18.47 2.48
N ASP A 20 -0.57 -19.00 1.77
CA ASP A 20 0.84 -18.69 2.02
C ASP A 20 1.10 -17.16 2.04
N ARG A 21 1.35 -16.63 3.24
CA ARG A 21 1.64 -15.20 3.47
C ARG A 21 2.96 -14.75 2.82
N SER A 22 3.75 -15.66 2.24
CA SER A 22 4.89 -15.33 1.39
C SER A 22 4.45 -14.51 0.15
N THR A 23 3.20 -14.65 -0.26
CA THR A 23 2.57 -13.85 -1.33
C THR A 23 1.76 -12.71 -0.71
N SER A 24 2.39 -11.90 0.15
CA SER A 24 1.74 -10.70 0.67
C SER A 24 1.25 -9.84 -0.52
N PRO A 25 0.01 -9.34 -0.51
CA PRO A 25 -0.52 -8.49 -1.59
C PRO A 25 0.17 -7.12 -1.66
N VAL A 26 1.11 -6.84 -0.76
CA VAL A 26 1.91 -5.63 -0.72
C VAL A 26 2.93 -5.65 -1.87
N ALA A 27 2.66 -4.86 -2.90
CA ALA A 27 3.67 -4.53 -3.90
C ALA A 27 4.80 -3.72 -3.24
N ALA A 28 5.98 -4.31 -3.14
CA ALA A 28 7.18 -3.64 -2.65
C ALA A 28 8.01 -3.12 -3.82
N VAL A 29 8.38 -1.84 -3.76
CA VAL A 29 9.37 -1.24 -4.67
C VAL A 29 10.63 -0.96 -3.86
N VAL A 30 11.77 -1.47 -4.33
CA VAL A 30 13.07 -1.26 -3.70
C VAL A 30 13.88 -0.29 -4.56
N LEU A 31 14.34 0.80 -3.96
CA LEU A 31 15.15 1.83 -4.63
C LEU A 31 16.50 1.97 -3.93
N ARG A 32 17.59 2.04 -4.70
CA ARG A 32 18.93 2.36 -4.20
C ARG A 32 19.24 3.82 -4.45
N LEU A 33 19.35 4.60 -3.39
CA LEU A 33 19.75 6.01 -3.45
C LEU A 33 21.29 6.12 -3.29
N VAL A 34 21.91 7.04 -4.03
CA VAL A 34 23.36 7.27 -4.01
C VAL A 34 23.62 8.76 -3.85
N GLY A 35 24.46 9.12 -2.86
CA GLY A 35 24.76 10.50 -2.51
C GLY A 35 24.29 10.85 -1.10
N GLU A 36 24.35 12.13 -0.75
CA GLU A 36 23.80 12.62 0.51
C GLU A 36 22.26 12.57 0.48
N LEU A 37 21.67 12.03 1.54
CA LEU A 37 20.23 11.90 1.68
C LEU A 37 19.73 12.79 2.80
N ASP A 38 18.89 13.77 2.46
CA ASP A 38 18.07 14.49 3.44
C ASP A 38 16.84 13.65 3.79
N VAL A 39 16.89 13.01 4.95
CA VAL A 39 15.84 12.12 5.46
C VAL A 39 14.56 12.90 5.80
N VAL A 40 14.69 14.15 6.26
CA VAL A 40 13.53 14.99 6.61
C VAL A 40 12.77 15.37 5.36
N ALA A 41 13.49 15.80 4.32
CA ALA A 41 12.89 16.11 3.02
C ALA A 41 12.25 14.87 2.37
N LEU A 42 12.90 13.70 2.43
CA LEU A 42 12.33 12.46 1.91
C LEU A 42 11.04 12.08 2.64
N GLY A 43 11.03 12.18 3.98
CA GLY A 43 9.83 11.91 4.78
C GLY A 43 8.67 12.84 4.42
N ALA A 44 8.93 14.13 4.26
CA ALA A 44 7.93 15.11 3.82
C ALA A 44 7.39 14.77 2.42
N ALA A 45 8.26 14.43 1.47
CA ALA A 45 7.87 14.06 0.12
C ALA A 45 6.99 12.80 0.07
N VAL A 46 7.29 11.79 0.90
CA VAL A 46 6.44 10.59 1.03
C VAL A 46 5.09 10.94 1.63
N GLY A 47 5.07 11.76 2.70
CA GLY A 47 3.82 12.24 3.30
C GLY A 47 2.93 12.98 2.30
N ASP A 48 3.53 13.80 1.45
CA ASP A 48 2.87 14.51 0.36
C ASP A 48 2.22 13.56 -0.66
N VAL A 49 2.90 12.48 -1.06
CA VAL A 49 2.34 11.45 -1.94
C VAL A 49 1.12 10.79 -1.27
N VAL A 50 1.23 10.39 0.00
CA VAL A 50 0.11 9.80 0.75
C VAL A 50 -1.07 10.77 0.83
N GLY A 51 -0.82 12.07 1.04
CA GLY A 51 -1.85 13.09 1.06
C GLY A 51 -2.59 13.22 -0.27
N ARG A 52 -1.86 13.30 -1.39
CA ARG A 52 -2.41 13.50 -2.74
C ARG A 52 -3.16 12.28 -3.30
N HIS A 53 -2.80 11.06 -2.91
CA HIS A 53 -3.38 9.84 -3.47
C HIS A 53 -4.41 9.21 -2.54
N GLU A 54 -5.68 9.25 -2.93
CA GLU A 54 -6.77 8.60 -2.18
C GLU A 54 -6.56 7.09 -2.01
N SER A 55 -6.07 6.41 -3.07
CA SER A 55 -5.86 4.96 -3.07
C SER A 55 -4.93 4.45 -1.97
N VAL A 56 -3.98 5.27 -1.52
CA VAL A 56 -3.01 4.93 -0.45
C VAL A 56 -3.62 5.12 0.94
N ARG A 57 -4.73 5.87 1.04
CA ARG A 57 -5.47 6.14 2.29
C ARG A 57 -6.75 5.31 2.44
N THR A 58 -7.03 4.42 1.49
CA THR A 58 -8.22 3.56 1.52
C THR A 58 -8.09 2.53 2.64
N VAL A 59 -9.09 2.46 3.51
CA VAL A 59 -9.22 1.44 4.56
C VAL A 59 -10.36 0.50 4.19
N PHE A 60 -10.11 -0.80 4.27
CA PHE A 60 -11.13 -1.84 4.13
C PHE A 60 -11.63 -2.24 5.53
N PRO A 61 -12.86 -1.88 5.93
CA PRO A 61 -13.38 -2.26 7.23
C PRO A 61 -13.68 -3.75 7.27
N VAL A 62 -13.29 -4.41 8.36
CA VAL A 62 -13.73 -5.76 8.70
C VAL A 62 -15.14 -5.64 9.26
N VAL A 63 -16.12 -6.27 8.60
CA VAL A 63 -17.52 -6.35 9.07
C VAL A 63 -17.84 -7.79 9.40
#